data_AF-A0A2B7YTC6-F1
#
_entry.id   AF-A0A2B7YTC6-F1
#
_cell.length_a   1.000
_cell.length_b   1.000
_cell.length_c   1.000
_cell.angle_alpha   90.00
_cell.angle_beta   90.00
_cell.angle_gamma   90.00
#
_symmetry.space_group_name_H-M   'P 1'
#
loop_
_entity.id
_entity.type
_entity.pdbx_description
1 polymer ?
#
loop_
_entity_poly.entity_id
_entity_poly.type
_entity_poly.pdbx_seq_one_letter_code
_entity_poly.pdbx_strand_id
1 'polypeptide(L)' 'MRRLICTSHFAEYQAWNEVQQLAQECLDTDAEGWVAPQLDIAENRRLNKELLSMYIERMAEEKSPDEARAVWPFPES' A
#
# COMPACT_ATOMS: atom_id res chain seq x y z
N MET A 1 -18.18 -7.20 29.71
CA MET A 1 -16.89 -7.29 28.99
C MET A 1 -17.15 -7.34 27.48
N ARG A 2 -17.15 -6.21 26.76
CA ARG A 2 -17.21 -6.10 25.27
C ARG A 2 -16.80 -4.68 24.83
N ARG A 3 -15.54 -4.27 25.08
CA ARG A 3 -14.97 -3.02 24.55
C ARG A 3 -13.63 -3.18 23.82
N LEU A 4 -13.00 -4.35 23.89
CA LEU A 4 -11.68 -4.59 23.29
C LEU A 4 -11.72 -4.97 21.79
N ILE A 5 -12.84 -5.50 21.29
CA ILE A 5 -12.94 -5.99 19.90
C ILE A 5 -13.04 -4.83 18.89
N CYS A 6 -13.55 -3.67 19.30
CA CYS A 6 -13.75 -2.53 18.40
C CYS A 6 -12.45 -1.78 18.06
N THR A 7 -11.42 -1.86 18.92
CA THR A 7 -10.20 -1.06 18.76
C THR A 7 -9.13 -1.75 17.93
N SER A 8 -9.03 -3.09 17.98
CA SER A 8 -8.04 -3.84 17.18
C SER A 8 -8.35 -3.81 15.69
N HIS A 9 -9.61 -4.08 15.30
CA HIS A 9 -10.05 -4.01 13.91
C HIS A 9 -9.88 -2.61 13.31
N PHE A 10 -10.11 -1.57 14.12
CA PHE A 10 -9.88 -0.19 13.68
C PHE A 10 -8.40 0.10 13.49
N ALA A 11 -7.53 -0.35 14.39
CA ALA A 11 -6.09 -0.18 14.25
C ALA A 11 -5.52 -0.91 13.01
N GLU A 12 -6.00 -2.12 12.74
CA GLU A 12 -5.65 -2.89 11.53
C GLU A 12 -6.09 -2.18 10.26
N TYR A 13 -7.34 -1.71 10.22
CA TYR A 13 -7.86 -0.91 9.11
C TYR A 13 -7.05 0.38 8.93
N GLN A 14 -6.73 1.08 10.01
CA GLN A 14 -5.98 2.33 9.97
C GLN A 14 -4.58 2.10 9.38
N ALA A 15 -3.86 1.08 9.85
CA ALA A 15 -2.55 0.73 9.32
C ALA A 15 -2.60 0.35 7.83
N TRP A 16 -3.61 -0.42 7.41
CA TRP A 16 -3.83 -0.72 6.00
C TRP A 16 -4.08 0.55 5.18
N ASN A 17 -4.96 1.43 5.66
CA ASN A 17 -5.34 2.67 4.99
C ASN A 17 -4.16 3.65 4.87
N GLU A 18 -3.31 3.75 5.89
CA GLU A 18 -2.09 4.58 5.85
C GLU A 18 -1.14 4.13 4.72
N VAL A 19 -0.98 2.83 4.52
CA VAL A 19 -0.21 2.30 3.37
C VAL A 19 -0.90 2.64 2.06
N GLN A 20 -2.24 2.55 1.99
CA GLN A 20 -2.97 2.89 0.76
C GLN A 20 -2.77 4.36 0.38
N GLN A 21 -2.92 5.28 1.35
CA GLN A 21 -2.76 6.71 1.12
C GLN A 21 -1.35 7.06 0.70
N LEU A 22 -0.34 6.49 1.37
CA LEU A 22 1.06 6.73 1.01
C LEU A 22 1.35 6.30 -0.45
N ALA A 23 0.89 5.12 -0.85
CA ALA A 23 1.10 4.63 -2.21
C ALA A 23 0.38 5.51 -3.25
N GLN A 24 -0.86 5.93 -2.97
CA GLN A 24 -1.64 6.83 -3.83
C GLN A 24 -0.93 8.17 -4.02
N GLU A 25 -0.46 8.79 -2.94
CA GLU A 25 0.28 10.05 -2.97
C GLU A 25 1.61 9.93 -3.73
N CYS A 26 2.37 8.86 -3.53
CA CYS A 26 3.65 8.66 -4.20
C CYS A 26 3.49 8.34 -5.70
N LEU A 27 2.41 7.66 -6.08
CA LEU A 27 2.16 7.25 -7.47
C LEU A 27 1.27 8.23 -8.24
N ASP A 28 0.78 9.29 -7.62
CA ASP A 28 -0.18 10.23 -8.22
C ASP A 28 -1.37 9.49 -8.85
N THR A 29 -1.95 8.58 -8.05
CA THR A 29 -3.11 7.77 -8.44
C THR A 29 -4.26 8.00 -7.48
N ASP A 30 -5.48 7.77 -7.97
CA ASP A 30 -6.64 7.71 -7.09
C ASP A 30 -6.80 6.34 -6.41
N ALA A 31 -7.89 6.18 -5.65
CA ALA A 31 -8.19 4.94 -4.94
C ALA A 31 -8.48 3.74 -5.88
N GLU A 32 -8.73 3.99 -7.17
CA GLU A 32 -8.92 2.95 -8.19
C GLU A 32 -7.62 2.64 -8.94
N GLY A 33 -6.52 3.34 -8.63
CA GLY A 33 -5.25 3.20 -9.32
C GLY A 33 -5.22 3.90 -10.68
N TRP A 34 -6.12 4.86 -10.92
CA TRP A 34 -6.15 5.59 -12.17
C TRP A 34 -4.95 6.54 -12.27
N VAL A 35 -4.20 6.40 -13.35
CA VAL A 35 -3.07 7.28 -13.72
C VAL A 35 -3.55 8.25 -14.80
N ALA A 36 -3.32 9.54 -14.59
CA ALA A 36 -3.78 10.54 -15.54
C ALA A 36 -3.09 10.41 -16.93
N PRO A 37 -3.80 10.63 -18.06
CA PRO A 37 -3.26 10.39 -19.40
C PRO A 37 -2.00 11.20 -19.74
N GLN A 38 -1.77 12.32 -19.04
CA GLN A 38 -0.58 13.16 -19.20
C GLN A 38 0.67 12.58 -18.51
N LEU A 39 0.53 11.57 -17.66
CA LEU A 39 1.64 10.93 -16.96
C LEU A 39 2.14 9.71 -17.73
N ASP A 40 3.43 9.41 -17.58
CA ASP A 40 4.02 8.20 -18.16
C ASP A 40 3.66 6.98 -17.31
N ILE A 41 2.72 6.16 -17.82
CA ILE A 41 2.28 4.94 -17.15
C ILE A 41 3.40 3.89 -17.01
N ALA A 42 4.39 3.88 -17.92
CA ALA A 42 5.51 2.94 -17.81
C ALA A 42 6.43 3.34 -16.65
N GLU A 43 6.68 4.63 -16.49
CA GLU A 43 7.42 5.15 -15.33
C GLU A 43 6.64 4.94 -14.03
N ASN A 44 5.32 5.16 -14.03
CA ASN A 44 4.47 4.91 -12.87
C ASN A 44 4.56 3.45 -12.41
N ARG A 45 4.48 2.48 -13.34
CA ARG A 45 4.67 1.06 -13.04
C ARG A 45 6.07 0.74 -12.52
N ARG A 46 7.11 1.41 -13.03
CA ARG A 46 8.48 1.26 -12.53
C ARG A 46 8.58 1.74 -11.08
N LEU A 47 8.03 2.92 -10.78
CA LEU A 47 7.99 3.50 -9.44
C LEU A 47 7.19 2.62 -8.47
N ASN A 48 6.06 2.04 -8.90
CA ASN A 48 5.28 1.13 -8.05
C ASN A 48 6.10 -0.10 -7.61
N LYS A 49 6.87 -0.71 -8.53
CA LYS A 49 7.74 -1.85 -8.21
C LYS A 49 8.85 -1.45 -7.22
N GLU A 50 9.43 -0.28 -7.40
CA GLU A 50 10.47 0.26 -6.53
C GLU A 50 9.93 0.52 -5.12
N LEU A 51 8.79 1.21 -5.02
CA LEU A 51 8.12 1.50 -3.75
C LEU A 51 7.67 0.24 -3.02
N LEU A 52 7.13 -0.75 -3.73
CA LEU A 52 6.77 -2.03 -3.13
C LEU A 52 8.00 -2.78 -2.60
N SER A 53 9.11 -2.77 -3.36
CA SER A 53 10.36 -3.39 -2.91
C SER A 53 10.87 -2.74 -1.62
N MET A 54 10.88 -1.40 -1.58
CA MET A 54 11.24 -0.64 -0.37
C MET A 54 10.29 -0.92 0.80
N TYR A 55 8.99 -1.04 0.53
CA TYR A 55 7.99 -1.35 1.55
C TYR A 55 8.22 -2.75 2.14
N ILE A 56 8.43 -3.77 1.31
CA ILE A 56 8.74 -5.14 1.76
C ILE A 56 9.99 -5.15 2.63
N GLU A 57 11.06 -4.48 2.20
CA GLU A 57 12.31 -4.39 2.98
C GLU A 57 12.08 -3.75 4.34
N ARG A 58 11.32 -2.65 4.39
CA ARG A 58 11.01 -1.94 5.63
C ARG A 58 10.14 -2.77 6.59
N MET A 59 9.25 -3.59 6.06
CA MET A 59 8.34 -4.42 6.85
C MET A 59 8.92 -5.78 7.23
N ALA A 60 10.15 -6.11 6.82
CA ALA A 60 10.74 -7.45 6.98
C ALA A 60 10.85 -7.92 8.45
N GLU A 61 10.91 -6.99 9.41
CA GLU A 61 10.91 -7.32 10.85
C GLU A 61 9.50 -7.63 11.41
N GLU A 62 8.45 -7.15 10.73
CA GLU A 62 7.07 -7.25 11.18
C GLU A 62 6.23 -8.26 10.39
N LYS A 63 6.53 -8.43 9.10
CA LYS A 63 5.70 -9.18 8.13
C LYS A 63 6.60 -9.96 7.18
N SER A 64 6.12 -11.13 6.77
CA SER A 64 6.71 -11.82 5.63
C SER A 64 6.51 -11.00 4.33
N PRO A 65 7.34 -11.23 3.30
CA PRO A 65 7.18 -10.54 2.01
C PRO A 65 5.77 -10.71 1.41
N ASP A 66 5.16 -11.90 1.56
CA ASP A 66 3.82 -12.16 1.03
C ASP A 66 2.73 -11.42 1.79
N GLU A 67 2.85 -11.30 3.13
CA GLU A 67 1.95 -10.48 3.94
C GLU A 67 2.11 -9.00 3.62
N ALA A 68 3.33 -8.51 3.39
CA ALA A 68 3.56 -7.13 2.98
C ALA A 68 2.94 -6.86 1.59
N ARG A 69 3.12 -7.77 0.61
CA ARG A 69 2.47 -7.67 -0.70
C ARG A 69 0.95 -7.64 -0.62
N ALA A 70 0.36 -8.42 0.30
CA ALA A 70 -1.09 -8.46 0.48
C ALA A 70 -1.69 -7.14 1.02
N VAL A 71 -0.87 -6.32 1.69
CA VAL A 71 -1.29 -4.98 2.18
C VAL A 71 -1.15 -3.92 1.09
N TRP A 72 -0.22 -4.09 0.14
CA TRP A 72 0.06 -3.09 -0.87
C TRP A 72 -1.12 -2.91 -1.85
N PRO A 73 -1.57 -1.67 -2.14
CA PRO A 73 -2.77 -1.39 -2.94
C PRO A 73 -2.71 -1.87 -4.39
N PHE A 74 -1.51 -1.84 -4.98
CA PHE A 74 -1.37 -1.87 -6.44
C PHE A 74 -0.59 -3.11 -6.90
N PRO A 75 -1.06 -3.82 -7.94
CA PRO A 75 -0.37 -4.99 -8.44
C PRO A 75 1.02 -4.64 -9.02
N GLU A 76 1.96 -5.58 -8.97
CA GLU A 76 3.28 -5.44 -9.60
C GLU A 76 3.24 -5.42 -11.14
N SER A 77 2.15 -5.91 -11.76
CA SER A 77 2.04 -6.16 -13.22
C SER A 77 1.65 -4.94 -14.04
#